data_AF-A0A852D6D9-F1
#
_entry.id   AF-A0A852D6D9-F1
#
_cell.length_a   1.000
_cell.length_b   1.000
_cell.length_c   1.000
_cell.angle_alpha   90.00
_cell.angle_beta   90.00
_cell.angle_gamma   90.00
#
_symmetry.space_group_name_H-M   'P 1'
#
loop_
_entity.id
_entity.type
_entity.pdbx_description
1 polymer ?
#
loop_
_entity_poly.entity_id
_entity_poly.type
_entity_poly.pdbx_seq_one_letter_code
_entity_poly.pdbx_strand_id
1 'polypeptide(L)'
;MAVLGSYCEGNNSITQAWVQQGFQPCFFFTLVPSVLLSVCLLLGALQYACYARFSRAMEPKYIPRSRLYRGQVLLSLFLALQPFGGLLWQGVGLRQLYGYMLLYACLWALSWGCAIALLQLEHTRVLAHDRTRGHGTVLLLFWALAFAAENLTLVCWRSPLWWWALEDTNQKVQFGFWLLRYICTFMLFILGMKAPGLPHKPYMLLINEEERDVENSQPLLTDASRTTSTWKDFRRKLRLLVPYMWPRGNHLLQGLVLFCMALMGLERAINVFVPIYYKNIVNELTMGAPWHTLAWTVCSYVGLKFLQGGGAGSTGFVSNLRTFLWVWVQQFTNRQVQVQLFAHLHGLSLRWHLGRRTGEVLRSVDRGTSSINSLLSYIIFSIVPTIADIVIGIVYFTSVFSAWFGLIIFVCMSLYLTLTIFITEWRTKYRRDMNTRDNEAKSRAVDSLLNFETV
;
A
#
# COMPACT_ATOMS: atom_id res chain seq x y z
N MET A 1 -16.13 48.18 10.27
CA MET A 1 -16.88 47.81 9.05
C MET A 1 -15.84 47.41 8.02
N ALA A 2 -15.65 46.11 7.79
CA ALA A 2 -14.69 45.63 6.80
C ALA A 2 -15.28 45.81 5.40
N VAL A 3 -14.54 46.42 4.48
CA VAL A 3 -15.00 46.62 3.10
C VAL A 3 -14.54 45.43 2.26
N LEU A 4 -15.47 44.83 1.51
CA LEU A 4 -15.17 43.76 0.58
C LEU A 4 -14.41 44.33 -0.62
N GLY A 5 -13.16 43.91 -0.80
CA GLY A 5 -12.30 44.36 -1.90
C GLY A 5 -12.53 43.58 -3.20
N SER A 6 -11.60 43.74 -4.16
CA SER A 6 -11.50 42.90 -5.35
C SER A 6 -11.31 41.42 -4.99
N TYR A 7 -11.53 40.52 -5.94
CA TYR A 7 -11.41 39.08 -5.67
C TYR A 7 -9.98 38.67 -5.30
N CYS A 8 -8.96 39.23 -5.96
CA CYS A 8 -7.53 39.05 -5.64
C CYS A 8 -6.90 40.36 -5.15
N GLU A 9 -5.75 40.25 -4.48
CA GLU A 9 -4.87 41.38 -4.13
C GLU A 9 -4.30 42.04 -5.40
N GLY A 10 -4.55 43.35 -5.55
CA GLY A 10 -4.18 44.14 -6.73
C GLY A 10 -5.01 43.83 -7.98
N ASN A 11 -4.64 44.44 -9.12
CA ASN A 11 -5.30 44.23 -10.43
C ASN A 11 -4.92 42.87 -11.09
N ASN A 12 -4.54 41.88 -10.29
CA ASN A 12 -4.00 40.61 -10.76
C ASN A 12 -5.12 39.60 -11.07
N SER A 13 -5.00 38.90 -12.20
CA SER A 13 -5.97 37.88 -12.64
C SER A 13 -5.67 36.51 -12.02
N ILE A 14 -6.73 35.72 -11.77
CA ILE A 14 -6.63 34.34 -11.26
C ILE A 14 -5.86 33.39 -12.20
N THR A 15 -5.66 33.77 -13.46
CA THR A 15 -5.00 32.96 -14.50
C THR A 15 -3.48 32.91 -14.35
N GLN A 16 -2.87 33.81 -13.56
CA GLN A 16 -1.44 33.81 -13.31
C GLN A 16 -1.11 32.88 -12.15
N ALA A 17 -0.68 31.64 -12.47
CA ALA A 17 -0.35 30.66 -11.44
C ALA A 17 1.00 30.90 -10.75
N TRP A 18 1.97 31.47 -11.46
CA TRP A 18 3.36 31.61 -10.99
C TRP A 18 3.87 33.04 -11.15
N VAL A 19 4.21 33.70 -10.03
CA VAL A 19 4.68 35.09 -9.99
C VAL A 19 5.76 35.21 -8.92
N GLN A 20 6.82 35.98 -9.19
CA GLN A 20 7.91 36.26 -8.23
C GLN A 20 8.48 35.01 -7.53
N GLN A 21 8.84 33.99 -8.32
CA GLN A 21 9.46 32.74 -7.83
C GLN A 21 8.60 31.90 -6.87
N GLY A 22 7.26 32.03 -6.94
CA GLY A 22 6.33 31.18 -6.19
C GLY A 22 4.92 31.18 -6.78
N PHE A 23 4.02 30.42 -6.16
CA PHE A 23 2.60 30.45 -6.48
C PHE A 23 1.96 31.75 -6.01
N GLN A 24 1.07 32.32 -6.83
CA GLN A 24 0.28 33.46 -6.38
C GLN A 24 -0.70 33.03 -5.26
N PRO A 25 -0.77 33.72 -4.11
CA PRO A 25 -1.66 33.34 -3.01
C PRO A 25 -3.12 33.22 -3.42
N CYS A 26 -3.63 34.14 -4.25
CA CYS A 26 -5.00 34.09 -4.76
C CYS A 26 -5.30 32.81 -5.56
N PHE A 27 -4.36 32.35 -6.39
CA PHE A 27 -4.50 31.11 -7.15
C PHE A 27 -4.41 29.88 -6.25
N PHE A 28 -3.45 29.86 -5.31
CA PHE A 28 -3.24 28.73 -4.41
C PHE A 28 -4.41 28.50 -3.44
N PHE A 29 -4.87 29.56 -2.77
CA PHE A 29 -5.96 29.48 -1.79
C PHE A 29 -7.33 29.24 -2.41
N THR A 30 -7.46 29.37 -3.73
CA THR A 30 -8.70 29.02 -4.45
C THR A 30 -8.63 27.59 -4.99
N LEU A 31 -7.53 27.20 -5.63
CA LEU A 31 -7.36 25.88 -6.23
C LEU A 31 -7.39 24.76 -5.17
N VAL A 32 -6.61 24.87 -4.11
CA VAL A 32 -6.43 23.80 -3.11
C VAL A 32 -7.76 23.38 -2.46
N PRO A 33 -8.57 24.27 -1.86
CA PRO A 33 -9.83 23.86 -1.25
C PRO A 33 -10.86 23.40 -2.28
N SER A 34 -10.86 23.94 -3.51
CA SER A 34 -11.72 23.46 -4.59
C SER A 34 -11.39 22.03 -4.98
N VAL A 35 -10.10 21.69 -5.12
CA VAL A 35 -9.65 20.32 -5.41
C VAL A 35 -10.02 19.39 -4.26
N LEU A 36 -9.71 19.75 -3.01
CA LEU A 36 -10.04 18.93 -1.84
C LEU A 36 -11.54 18.66 -1.71
N LEU A 37 -12.37 19.69 -1.90
CA LEU A 37 -13.82 19.55 -1.86
C LEU A 37 -14.32 18.67 -3.02
N SER A 38 -13.83 18.86 -4.24
CA SER A 38 -14.26 18.06 -5.40
C SER A 38 -13.95 16.57 -5.22
N VAL A 39 -12.76 16.25 -4.72
CA VAL A 39 -12.35 14.86 -4.43
C VAL A 39 -13.23 14.28 -3.31
N CYS A 40 -13.46 15.05 -2.24
CA CYS A 40 -14.29 14.61 -1.13
C CYS A 40 -15.76 14.41 -1.54
N LEU A 41 -16.33 15.29 -2.36
CA LEU A 41 -17.71 15.18 -2.82
C LEU A 41 -17.90 14.02 -3.80
N LEU A 42 -17.07 13.91 -4.84
CA LEU A 42 -17.24 12.88 -5.86
C LEU A 42 -16.97 11.47 -5.31
N LEU A 43 -15.81 11.29 -4.67
CA LEU A 43 -15.44 9.98 -4.13
C LEU A 43 -16.17 9.68 -2.83
N GLY A 44 -16.45 10.70 -2.00
CA GLY A 44 -17.22 10.54 -0.78
C GLY A 44 -18.69 10.22 -1.03
N ALA A 45 -19.32 10.80 -2.08
CA ALA A 45 -20.67 10.41 -2.48
C ALA A 45 -20.72 8.96 -2.97
N LEU A 46 -19.73 8.51 -3.75
CA LEU A 46 -19.60 7.11 -4.15
C LEU A 46 -19.45 6.18 -2.94
N GLN A 47 -18.60 6.56 -1.98
CA GLN A 47 -18.44 5.80 -0.75
C GLN A 47 -19.76 5.78 0.06
N TYR A 48 -20.41 6.93 0.21
CA TYR A 48 -21.68 7.04 0.93
C TYR A 48 -22.77 6.16 0.28
N ALA A 49 -22.90 6.19 -1.05
CA ALA A 49 -23.85 5.36 -1.79
C ALA A 49 -23.57 3.86 -1.61
N CYS A 50 -22.30 3.47 -1.61
CA CYS A 50 -21.88 2.09 -1.35
C CYS A 50 -22.27 1.64 0.07
N TYR A 51 -21.99 2.48 1.08
CA TYR A 51 -22.39 2.22 2.46
C TYR A 51 -23.92 2.20 2.61
N ALA A 52 -24.65 3.11 1.97
CA ALA A 52 -26.11 3.12 2.03
C ALA A 52 -26.72 1.82 1.50
N ARG A 53 -26.11 1.20 0.48
CA ARG A 53 -26.61 -0.03 -0.16
C ARG A 53 -26.13 -1.32 0.49
N PHE A 54 -24.89 -1.38 0.99
CA PHE A 54 -24.24 -2.63 1.39
C PHE A 54 -23.77 -2.68 2.86
N SER A 55 -24.00 -1.62 3.64
CA SER A 55 -23.58 -1.60 5.05
C SER A 55 -24.66 -2.04 6.03
N ARG A 56 -24.23 -2.51 7.20
CA ARG A 56 -25.09 -2.72 8.38
C ARG A 56 -24.58 -1.86 9.53
N ALA A 57 -25.49 -1.44 10.40
CA ALA A 57 -25.13 -0.73 11.63
C ALA A 57 -24.40 -1.68 12.58
N MET A 58 -23.29 -1.22 13.17
CA MET A 58 -22.62 -1.97 14.23
C MET A 58 -23.44 -1.93 15.52
N GLU A 59 -23.52 -3.07 16.20
CA GLU A 59 -24.05 -3.10 17.56
C GLU A 59 -23.15 -2.28 18.50
N PRO A 60 -23.73 -1.50 19.43
CA PRO A 60 -22.98 -0.55 20.27
C PRO A 60 -21.92 -1.22 21.18
N LYS A 61 -22.02 -2.53 21.41
CA LYS A 61 -21.07 -3.32 22.18
C LYS A 61 -19.71 -3.48 21.48
N TYR A 62 -19.68 -3.48 20.15
CA TYR A 62 -18.48 -3.76 19.34
C TYR A 62 -17.82 -2.50 18.77
N ILE A 63 -18.37 -1.32 19.04
CA ILE A 63 -17.80 -0.04 18.62
C ILE A 63 -16.59 0.28 19.52
N PRO A 64 -15.37 0.34 18.97
CA PRO A 64 -14.16 0.54 19.77
C PRO A 64 -14.12 1.95 20.37
N ARG A 65 -14.15 2.07 21.70
CA ARG A 65 -14.06 3.34 22.41
C ARG A 65 -12.61 3.83 22.55
N SER A 66 -11.97 4.14 21.42
CA SER A 66 -10.59 4.63 21.40
C SER A 66 -10.47 6.12 21.72
N ARG A 67 -9.54 6.50 22.61
CA ARG A 67 -9.20 7.92 22.86
C ARG A 67 -8.58 8.57 21.62
N LEU A 68 -7.89 7.79 20.78
CA LEU A 68 -7.25 8.28 19.56
C LEU A 68 -8.28 8.65 18.48
N TYR A 69 -9.41 7.93 18.39
CA TYR A 69 -10.52 8.31 17.51
C TYR A 69 -11.13 9.66 17.90
N ARG A 70 -11.32 9.89 19.20
CA ARG A 70 -11.75 11.22 19.70
C ARG A 70 -10.74 12.31 19.35
N GLY A 71 -9.44 12.03 19.49
CA GLY A 71 -8.38 12.93 19.04
C GLY A 71 -8.46 13.25 17.54
N GLN A 72 -8.74 12.25 16.70
CA GLN A 72 -8.88 12.41 15.25
C GLN A 72 -10.07 13.30 14.85
N VAL A 73 -11.22 13.13 15.51
CA VAL A 73 -12.41 13.98 15.31
C VAL A 73 -12.14 15.41 15.78
N LEU A 74 -11.48 15.58 16.94
CA LEU A 74 -11.12 16.91 17.45
C LEU A 74 -10.12 17.63 16.53
N LEU A 75 -9.12 16.92 16.02
CA LEU A 75 -8.11 17.51 15.12
C LEU A 75 -8.72 17.92 13.78
N SER A 76 -9.66 17.13 13.25
CA SER A 76 -10.36 17.46 12.00
C SER A 76 -11.36 18.62 12.19
N LEU A 77 -12.05 18.68 13.33
CA LEU A 77 -12.89 19.83 13.69
C LEU A 77 -12.05 21.10 13.84
N PHE A 78 -10.89 21.00 14.50
CA PHE A 78 -9.97 22.11 14.67
C PHE A 78 -9.49 22.65 13.30
N LEU A 79 -9.10 21.77 12.38
CA LEU A 79 -8.71 22.15 11.02
C LEU A 79 -9.86 22.76 10.20
N ALA A 80 -11.10 22.36 10.44
CA ALA A 80 -12.28 22.95 9.80
C ALA A 80 -12.53 24.40 10.27
N LEU A 81 -12.27 24.69 11.55
CA LEU A 81 -12.53 26.00 12.16
C LEU A 81 -11.37 26.99 12.00
N GLN A 82 -10.14 26.50 11.85
CA GLN A 82 -8.94 27.32 11.72
C GLN A 82 -9.02 28.47 10.68
N PRO A 83 -9.54 28.30 9.45
CA PRO A 83 -9.56 29.40 8.47
C PRO A 83 -10.47 30.56 8.87
N PHE A 84 -11.52 30.32 9.65
CA PHE A 84 -12.37 31.39 10.20
C PHE A 84 -11.62 32.21 11.25
N GLY A 85 -10.76 31.59 12.06
CA GLY A 85 -9.88 32.29 12.99
C GLY A 85 -8.90 33.23 12.27
N GLY A 86 -8.35 32.80 11.14
CA GLY A 86 -7.51 33.64 10.27
C GLY A 86 -8.28 34.82 9.66
N LEU A 87 -9.51 34.57 9.19
CA LEU A 87 -10.39 35.61 8.65
C LEU A 87 -10.80 36.65 9.70
N LEU A 88 -11.08 36.22 10.95
CA LEU A 88 -11.37 37.12 12.06
C LEU A 88 -10.15 37.98 12.43
N TRP A 89 -8.97 37.39 12.49
CA TRP A 89 -7.72 38.12 12.77
C TRP A 89 -7.44 39.18 11.70
N GLN A 90 -7.57 38.81 10.42
CA GLN A 90 -7.40 39.74 9.31
C GLN A 90 -8.52 40.77 9.25
N GLY A 91 -9.76 40.44 9.61
CA GLY A 91 -10.86 41.40 9.68
C GLY A 91 -10.73 42.43 10.81
N VAL A 92 -10.01 42.09 11.89
CA VAL A 92 -9.67 43.01 12.98
C VAL A 92 -8.45 43.87 12.63
N GLY A 93 -7.47 43.32 11.90
CA GLY A 93 -6.22 44.01 11.55
C GLY A 93 -6.22 44.80 10.23
N LEU A 94 -6.80 44.24 9.16
CA LEU A 94 -6.87 44.81 7.81
C LEU A 94 -8.30 45.28 7.51
N ARG A 95 -8.46 46.55 7.10
CA ARG A 95 -9.78 47.13 6.77
C ARG A 95 -10.39 46.60 5.46
N GLN A 96 -9.66 45.80 4.70
CA GLN A 96 -10.10 45.21 3.42
C GLN A 96 -9.97 43.69 3.45
N LEU A 97 -11.08 43.01 3.15
CA LEU A 97 -11.13 41.56 3.01
C LEU A 97 -11.27 41.21 1.52
N TYR A 98 -10.45 40.28 1.04
CA TYR A 98 -10.48 39.85 -0.35
C TYR A 98 -11.43 38.65 -0.54
N GLY A 99 -12.07 38.58 -1.72
CA GLY A 99 -13.06 37.54 -2.03
C GLY A 99 -12.52 36.12 -1.94
N TYR A 100 -11.25 35.89 -2.32
CA TYR A 100 -10.64 34.56 -2.25
C TYR A 100 -10.50 34.01 -0.83
N MET A 101 -10.32 34.86 0.18
CA MET A 101 -10.17 34.45 1.58
C MET A 101 -11.47 33.87 2.16
N LEU A 102 -12.60 34.49 1.81
CA LEU A 102 -13.93 34.01 2.17
C LEU A 102 -14.23 32.67 1.50
N LEU A 103 -13.95 32.58 0.19
CA LEU A 103 -14.15 31.34 -0.56
C LEU A 103 -13.30 30.20 0.02
N TYR A 104 -12.03 30.47 0.32
CA TYR A 104 -11.13 29.51 0.97
C TYR A 104 -11.71 28.99 2.29
N ALA A 105 -12.15 29.88 3.19
CA ALA A 105 -12.71 29.49 4.48
C ALA A 105 -13.97 28.60 4.34
N CYS A 106 -14.89 28.98 3.45
CA CYS A 106 -16.11 28.22 3.21
C CYS A 106 -15.85 26.83 2.58
N LEU A 107 -15.06 26.77 1.51
CA LEU A 107 -14.77 25.51 0.81
C LEU A 107 -13.93 24.56 1.68
N TRP A 108 -12.96 25.11 2.43
CA TRP A 108 -12.15 24.33 3.36
C TRP A 108 -13.01 23.73 4.47
N ALA A 109 -13.82 24.54 5.15
CA ALA A 109 -14.69 24.06 6.21
C ALA A 109 -15.69 23.01 5.72
N LEU A 110 -16.26 23.19 4.52
CA LEU A 110 -17.15 22.21 3.92
C LEU A 110 -16.42 20.88 3.64
N SER A 111 -15.21 20.94 3.09
CA SER A 111 -14.42 19.74 2.79
C SER A 111 -14.08 18.92 4.04
N TRP A 112 -13.68 19.58 5.14
CA TRP A 112 -13.41 18.92 6.42
C TRP A 112 -14.69 18.44 7.11
N GLY A 113 -15.82 19.17 6.96
CA GLY A 113 -17.13 18.72 7.42
C GLY A 113 -17.56 17.41 6.74
N CYS A 114 -17.41 17.32 5.42
CA CYS A 114 -17.64 16.08 4.68
C CYS A 114 -16.72 14.94 5.12
N ALA A 115 -15.43 15.22 5.37
CA ALA A 115 -14.49 14.22 5.88
C ALA A 115 -14.87 13.69 7.27
N ILE A 116 -15.35 14.56 8.18
CA ILE A 116 -15.86 14.16 9.50
C ILE A 116 -17.11 13.29 9.37
N ALA A 117 -18.04 13.64 8.47
CA ALA A 117 -19.24 12.85 8.21
C ALA A 117 -18.89 11.44 7.69
N LEU A 118 -17.92 11.32 6.79
CA LEU A 118 -17.41 10.03 6.32
C LEU A 118 -16.72 9.24 7.44
N LEU A 119 -15.93 9.91 8.29
CA LEU A 119 -15.28 9.27 9.44
C LEU A 119 -16.30 8.69 10.43
N GLN A 120 -17.40 9.42 10.70
CA GLN A 120 -18.50 8.95 11.55
C GLN A 120 -19.27 7.80 10.91
N LEU A 121 -19.46 7.83 9.58
CA LEU A 121 -20.09 6.75 8.83
C LEU A 121 -19.28 5.45 8.94
N GLU A 122 -17.96 5.51 8.76
CA GLU A 122 -17.07 4.35 8.91
C GLU A 122 -17.03 3.80 10.34
N HIS A 123 -17.15 4.67 11.34
CA HIS A 123 -17.15 4.26 12.75
C HIS A 123 -18.47 3.60 13.18
N THR A 124 -19.59 3.91 12.51
CA THR A 124 -20.92 3.42 12.88
C THR A 124 -21.45 2.29 12.01
N ARG A 125 -20.98 2.20 10.75
CA ARG A 125 -21.45 1.21 9.77
C ARG A 125 -20.31 0.36 9.23
N VAL A 126 -20.59 -0.92 8.99
CA VAL A 126 -19.63 -1.90 8.44
C VAL A 126 -20.15 -2.44 7.11
N LEU A 127 -19.25 -2.54 6.13
CA LEU A 127 -19.49 -3.22 4.86
C LEU A 127 -19.38 -4.74 5.03
N ALA A 128 -20.23 -5.50 4.32
CA ALA A 128 -20.23 -6.96 4.38
C ALA A 128 -19.00 -7.63 3.71
N HIS A 129 -18.27 -6.92 2.85
CA HIS A 129 -17.03 -7.40 2.26
C HIS A 129 -15.84 -6.75 2.97
N ASP A 130 -15.03 -7.56 3.64
CA ASP A 130 -14.06 -7.14 4.66
C ASP A 130 -13.04 -6.12 4.16
N ARG A 131 -12.84 -5.07 4.98
CA ARG A 131 -11.65 -4.22 4.96
C ARG A 131 -10.80 -4.60 6.17
N THR A 132 -9.71 -5.33 5.93
CA THR A 132 -8.92 -5.95 7.00
C THR A 132 -8.08 -4.95 7.81
N ARG A 133 -7.74 -3.77 7.26
CA ARG A 133 -7.03 -2.67 7.96
C ARG A 133 -7.30 -1.29 7.34
N GLY A 134 -7.31 -0.26 8.17
CA GLY A 134 -7.28 1.15 7.74
C GLY A 134 -8.65 1.79 7.47
N HIS A 135 -8.75 3.12 7.63
CA HIS A 135 -9.88 3.95 7.18
C HIS A 135 -10.08 3.83 5.67
N GLY A 136 -11.26 4.22 5.15
CA GLY A 136 -11.60 4.28 3.73
C GLY A 136 -10.50 4.86 2.84
N THR A 137 -10.40 4.36 1.60
CA THR A 137 -9.40 4.85 0.63
C THR A 137 -9.64 6.33 0.30
N VAL A 138 -10.90 6.77 0.28
CA VAL A 138 -11.28 8.17 0.05
C VAL A 138 -10.79 9.06 1.19
N LEU A 139 -10.98 8.63 2.44
CA LEU A 139 -10.60 9.40 3.62
C LEU A 139 -9.07 9.50 3.77
N LEU A 140 -8.36 8.40 3.50
CA LEU A 140 -6.90 8.40 3.42
C LEU A 140 -6.38 9.30 2.28
N LEU A 141 -6.99 9.25 1.10
CA LEU A 141 -6.65 10.11 -0.03
C LEU A 141 -6.87 11.60 0.31
N PHE A 142 -7.98 11.92 0.98
CA PHE A 142 -8.28 13.28 1.42
C PHE A 142 -7.19 13.82 2.36
N TRP A 143 -6.82 13.07 3.40
CA TRP A 143 -5.74 13.50 4.31
C TRP A 143 -4.37 13.55 3.63
N ALA A 144 -4.08 12.64 2.70
CA ALA A 144 -2.84 12.66 1.93
C ALA A 144 -2.76 13.91 1.03
N LEU A 145 -3.85 14.26 0.33
CA LEU A 145 -3.92 15.47 -0.50
C LEU A 145 -3.83 16.74 0.36
N ALA A 146 -4.49 16.77 1.51
CA ALA A 146 -4.41 17.90 2.44
C ALA A 146 -2.97 18.09 2.93
N PHE A 147 -2.29 17.01 3.36
CA PHE A 147 -0.88 17.08 3.76
C PHE A 147 0.05 17.46 2.59
N ALA A 148 -0.19 16.93 1.38
CA ALA A 148 0.59 17.29 0.20
C ALA A 148 0.44 18.78 -0.17
N ALA A 149 -0.77 19.34 -0.04
CA ALA A 149 -1.01 20.76 -0.27
C ALA A 149 -0.23 21.65 0.71
N GLU A 150 -0.13 21.25 1.99
CA GLU A 150 0.71 21.97 2.96
C GLU A 150 2.21 21.89 2.65
N ASN A 151 2.67 20.82 2.01
CA ASN A 151 4.06 20.72 1.58
C ASN A 151 4.32 21.58 0.33
N LEU A 152 3.31 21.78 -0.52
CA LEU A 152 3.44 22.60 -1.74
C LEU A 152 3.78 24.07 -1.42
N THR A 153 3.39 24.56 -0.25
CA THR A 153 3.75 25.92 0.20
C THR A 153 5.26 26.10 0.45
N LEU A 154 6.00 25.01 0.70
CA LEU A 154 7.46 25.03 0.88
C LEU A 154 8.19 25.39 -0.41
N VAL A 155 7.60 25.09 -1.58
CA VAL A 155 8.14 25.47 -2.89
C VAL A 155 8.22 26.99 -3.02
N CYS A 156 7.34 27.72 -2.33
CA CYS A 156 7.27 29.18 -2.35
C CYS A 156 8.25 29.86 -1.37
N TRP A 157 9.22 29.14 -0.78
CA TRP A 157 10.13 29.67 0.25
C TRP A 157 10.83 30.99 -0.15
N ARG A 158 11.20 31.13 -1.43
CA ARG A 158 11.95 32.29 -1.93
C ARG A 158 11.07 33.49 -2.34
N SER A 159 9.74 33.30 -2.37
CA SER A 159 8.83 34.33 -2.86
C SER A 159 8.48 35.35 -1.76
N PRO A 160 8.50 36.67 -2.06
CA PRO A 160 8.20 37.72 -1.07
C PRO A 160 6.70 37.86 -0.77
N LEU A 161 5.84 37.25 -1.61
CA LEU A 161 4.38 37.23 -1.44
C LEU A 161 3.91 36.31 -0.31
N TRP A 162 4.82 35.49 0.23
CA TRP A 162 4.53 34.49 1.24
C TRP A 162 5.14 34.90 2.59
N TRP A 163 4.66 34.28 3.65
CA TRP A 163 5.04 34.56 5.04
C TRP A 163 6.46 34.11 5.43
N TRP A 164 7.30 33.71 4.48
CA TRP A 164 8.64 33.14 4.75
C TRP A 164 9.67 34.18 5.18
N ALA A 165 9.52 35.45 4.77
CA ALA A 165 10.45 36.52 5.13
C ALA A 165 10.32 36.96 6.61
N LEU A 166 9.15 36.76 7.24
CA LEU A 166 8.88 37.03 8.67
C LEU A 166 9.17 38.49 9.10
N GLU A 167 9.13 39.44 8.16
CA GLU A 167 9.43 40.85 8.42
C GLU A 167 8.27 41.51 9.19
N ASP A 168 7.04 41.29 8.72
CA ASP A 168 5.84 41.88 9.29
C ASP A 168 5.18 41.01 10.39
N THR A 169 4.49 41.67 11.33
CA THR A 169 3.66 40.98 12.33
C THR A 169 2.56 40.12 11.69
N ASN A 170 2.00 40.56 10.57
CA ASN A 170 1.02 39.78 9.80
C ASN A 170 1.64 38.50 9.22
N GLN A 171 2.86 38.58 8.67
CA GLN A 171 3.58 37.41 8.15
C GLN A 171 3.90 36.41 9.28
N LYS A 172 4.33 36.88 10.45
CA LYS A 172 4.57 36.02 11.63
C LYS A 172 3.32 35.25 12.07
N VAL A 173 2.16 35.91 12.08
CA VAL A 173 0.88 35.27 12.44
C VAL A 173 0.44 34.26 11.38
N GLN A 174 0.55 34.60 10.08
CA GLN A 174 0.23 33.68 8.99
C GLN A 174 1.12 32.44 8.99
N PHE A 175 2.42 32.61 9.24
CA PHE A 175 3.35 31.50 9.42
C PHE A 175 2.96 30.62 10.62
N GLY A 176 2.55 31.22 11.75
CA GLY A 176 2.05 30.47 12.91
C GLY A 176 0.80 29.63 12.60
N PHE A 177 -0.17 30.20 11.87
CA PHE A 177 -1.34 29.44 11.42
C PHE A 177 -0.95 28.31 10.46
N TRP A 178 -0.05 28.56 9.51
CA TRP A 178 0.45 27.53 8.61
C TRP A 178 1.16 26.40 9.37
N LEU A 179 2.04 26.73 10.31
CA LEU A 179 2.78 25.74 11.11
C LEU A 179 1.83 24.85 11.91
N LEU A 180 0.81 25.45 12.54
CA LEU A 180 -0.21 24.72 13.27
C LEU A 180 -1.00 23.78 12.36
N ARG A 181 -1.40 24.27 11.17
CA ARG A 181 -2.10 23.47 10.15
C ARG A 181 -1.23 22.30 9.67
N TYR A 182 0.06 22.53 9.44
CA TYR A 182 1.01 21.50 9.02
C TYR A 182 1.15 20.40 10.07
N ILE A 183 1.35 20.77 11.34
CA ILE A 183 1.46 19.80 12.44
C ILE A 183 0.17 19.00 12.62
N CYS A 184 -0.99 19.68 12.60
CA CYS A 184 -2.29 19.02 12.71
C CYS A 184 -2.55 18.07 11.53
N THR A 185 -2.34 18.49 10.28
CA THR A 185 -2.55 17.64 9.10
C THR A 185 -1.60 16.44 9.07
N PHE A 186 -0.33 16.62 9.45
CA PHE A 186 0.65 15.53 9.59
C PHE A 186 0.24 14.50 10.65
N MET A 187 -0.15 14.97 11.84
CA MET A 187 -0.64 14.10 12.91
C MET A 187 -1.90 13.33 12.49
N LEU A 188 -2.82 13.98 11.78
CA LEU A 188 -4.02 13.33 11.23
C LEU A 188 -3.68 12.28 10.17
N PHE A 189 -2.70 12.54 9.31
CA PHE A 189 -2.25 11.57 8.31
C PHE A 189 -1.66 10.31 8.97
N ILE A 190 -0.82 10.47 10.00
CA ILE A 190 -0.26 9.35 10.77
C ILE A 190 -1.37 8.56 11.48
N LEU A 191 -2.28 9.25 12.17
CA LEU A 191 -3.42 8.62 12.85
C LEU A 191 -4.33 7.90 11.85
N GLY A 192 -4.53 8.49 10.67
CA GLY A 192 -5.32 7.93 9.58
C GLY A 192 -4.79 6.58 9.09
N MET A 193 -3.46 6.44 8.94
CA MET A 193 -2.84 5.16 8.57
C MET A 193 -3.00 4.09 9.67
N LYS A 194 -3.00 4.49 10.95
CA LYS A 194 -3.17 3.58 12.09
C LYS A 194 -4.62 3.14 12.31
N ALA A 195 -5.59 3.94 11.82
CA ALA A 195 -7.04 3.71 11.90
C ALA A 195 -7.54 3.24 13.28
N PRO A 196 -7.32 4.03 14.34
CA PRO A 196 -7.56 3.62 15.73
C PRO A 196 -9.04 3.46 16.11
N GLY A 197 -9.97 3.82 15.21
CA GLY A 197 -11.42 3.73 15.41
C GLY A 197 -12.07 2.49 14.80
N LEU A 198 -11.31 1.58 14.20
CA LEU A 198 -11.81 0.32 13.63
C LEU A 198 -11.29 -0.88 14.44
N PRO A 199 -12.10 -1.93 14.65
CA PRO A 199 -11.66 -3.13 15.35
C PRO A 199 -10.51 -3.79 14.59
N HIS A 200 -9.48 -4.26 15.32
CA HIS A 200 -8.30 -4.89 14.73
C HIS A 200 -8.59 -6.26 14.07
N LYS A 201 -9.73 -6.86 14.40
CA LYS A 201 -10.21 -8.14 13.85
C LYS A 201 -11.57 -7.92 13.15
N PRO A 202 -11.84 -8.62 12.03
CA PRO A 202 -13.12 -8.50 11.35
C PRO A 202 -14.27 -8.91 12.27
N TYR A 203 -15.37 -8.17 12.23
CA TYR A 203 -16.57 -8.44 13.04
C TYR A 203 -17.08 -9.88 12.87
N MET A 204 -16.95 -10.45 11.67
CA MET A 204 -17.34 -11.84 11.36
C MET A 204 -16.37 -12.90 11.88
N LEU A 205 -15.09 -12.54 12.10
CA LEU A 205 -14.05 -13.47 12.55
C LEU A 205 -14.04 -13.58 14.09
N LEU A 206 -14.48 -12.53 14.79
CA LEU A 206 -14.69 -12.56 16.25
C LEU A 206 -15.78 -13.54 16.70
N ILE A 207 -16.68 -13.96 15.80
CA ILE A 207 -17.71 -14.97 16.08
C ILE A 207 -17.15 -16.40 15.89
N ASN A 208 -16.08 -16.57 15.12
CA ASN A 208 -15.54 -17.88 14.71
C ASN A 208 -14.16 -18.23 15.32
N GLU A 209 -13.59 -17.35 16.14
CA GLU A 209 -12.23 -17.53 16.69
C GLU A 209 -12.14 -18.44 17.90
N GLU A 210 -13.25 -18.78 18.58
CA GLU A 210 -13.22 -19.76 19.67
C GLU A 210 -12.87 -21.19 19.21
N GLU A 211 -12.82 -21.48 17.89
CA GLU A 211 -12.52 -22.82 17.36
C GLU A 211 -11.16 -22.97 16.63
N ARG A 212 -10.43 -21.89 16.28
CA ARG A 212 -9.28 -22.00 15.34
C ARG A 212 -7.87 -22.00 15.93
N ASP A 213 -7.69 -21.56 17.17
CA ASP A 213 -6.34 -21.34 17.73
C ASP A 213 -5.61 -22.63 18.16
N VAL A 214 -6.26 -23.81 18.06
CA VAL A 214 -5.65 -25.11 18.38
C VAL A 214 -5.05 -25.83 17.14
N GLU A 215 -5.40 -25.42 15.91
CA GLU A 215 -5.22 -26.26 14.71
C GLU A 215 -3.90 -26.04 13.91
N ASN A 216 -3.11 -25.01 14.26
CA ASN A 216 -1.90 -24.62 13.50
C ASN A 216 -0.60 -25.35 13.91
N SER A 217 -0.68 -26.33 14.82
CA SER A 217 0.50 -26.96 15.42
C SER A 217 0.88 -28.35 14.91
N GLN A 218 0.17 -28.94 13.95
CA GLN A 218 0.44 -30.33 13.54
C GLN A 218 0.99 -30.45 12.11
N PRO A 219 2.22 -30.97 11.93
CA PRO A 219 2.66 -31.49 10.66
C PRO A 219 2.04 -32.89 10.48
N LEU A 220 0.86 -32.92 9.89
CA LEU A 220 0.23 -34.15 9.42
C LEU A 220 0.82 -34.50 8.06
N LEU A 221 1.99 -35.15 8.08
CA LEU A 221 2.48 -36.17 7.14
C LEU A 221 3.97 -36.44 7.45
N THR A 222 4.20 -37.42 8.32
CA THR A 222 5.51 -38.06 8.51
C THR A 222 5.73 -39.05 7.36
N ASP A 223 5.89 -38.57 6.13
CA ASP A 223 6.41 -39.43 5.06
C ASP A 223 7.95 -39.41 5.14
N ALA A 224 8.48 -40.32 5.94
CA ALA A 224 9.88 -40.43 6.35
C ALA A 224 10.81 -41.01 5.26
N SER A 225 10.45 -41.00 3.97
CA SER A 225 11.05 -41.93 3.01
C SER A 225 11.51 -41.40 1.65
N ARG A 226 11.71 -40.08 1.46
CA ARG A 226 12.36 -39.59 0.22
C ARG A 226 13.40 -38.49 0.45
N THR A 227 14.63 -38.93 0.69
CA THR A 227 15.90 -38.20 0.49
C THR A 227 16.20 -37.96 -1.01
N THR A 228 15.18 -37.61 -1.80
CA THR A 228 15.41 -37.17 -3.18
C THR A 228 15.56 -35.66 -3.17
N SER A 229 16.68 -35.15 -3.69
CA SER A 229 16.92 -33.71 -3.87
C SER A 229 15.67 -33.03 -4.44
N THR A 230 15.15 -32.05 -3.70
CA THR A 230 13.95 -31.26 -4.04
C THR A 230 14.00 -30.69 -5.47
N TRP A 231 15.21 -30.50 -5.99
CA TRP A 231 15.52 -29.93 -7.29
C TRP A 231 15.61 -30.95 -8.43
N LYS A 232 15.83 -32.24 -8.15
CA LYS A 232 16.12 -33.26 -9.18
C LYS A 232 14.97 -33.46 -10.18
N ASP A 233 13.74 -33.11 -9.80
CA ASP A 233 12.53 -33.19 -10.65
C ASP A 233 11.80 -31.84 -10.81
N PHE A 234 12.45 -30.71 -10.50
CA PHE A 234 11.80 -29.40 -10.53
C PHE A 234 11.17 -29.09 -11.90
N ARG A 235 11.88 -29.39 -13.00
CA ARG A 235 11.39 -29.16 -14.37
C ARG A 235 10.14 -29.99 -14.70
N ARG A 236 10.08 -31.23 -14.23
CA ARG A 236 8.93 -32.13 -14.45
C ARG A 236 7.72 -31.63 -13.67
N LYS A 237 7.92 -31.26 -12.41
CA LYS A 237 6.88 -30.68 -11.54
C LYS A 237 6.35 -29.38 -12.13
N LEU A 238 7.24 -28.47 -12.56
CA LEU A 238 6.85 -27.21 -13.16
C LEU A 238 6.06 -27.43 -14.47
N ARG A 239 6.50 -28.35 -15.34
CA ARG A 239 5.78 -28.67 -16.58
C ARG A 239 4.37 -29.21 -16.31
N LEU A 240 4.17 -29.97 -15.23
CA LEU A 240 2.85 -30.45 -14.82
C LEU A 240 1.98 -29.31 -14.29
N LEU A 241 2.55 -28.31 -13.63
CA LEU A 241 1.84 -27.19 -12.98
C LEU A 241 1.48 -26.04 -13.93
N VAL A 242 2.34 -25.73 -14.90
CA VAL A 242 2.14 -24.67 -15.92
C VAL A 242 0.77 -24.74 -16.61
N PRO A 243 0.28 -25.90 -17.11
CA PRO A 243 -1.01 -25.96 -17.79
C PRO A 243 -2.21 -25.68 -16.86
N TYR A 244 -2.07 -25.85 -15.54
CA TYR A 244 -3.13 -25.51 -14.58
C TYR A 244 -3.18 -24.00 -14.29
N MET A 245 -2.06 -23.31 -14.41
CA MET A 245 -2.03 -21.86 -14.26
C MET A 245 -2.51 -21.08 -15.47
N TRP A 246 -2.44 -21.70 -16.65
CA TRP A 246 -2.96 -21.06 -17.84
C TRP A 246 -4.49 -21.18 -17.82
N PRO A 247 -5.24 -20.07 -17.66
CA PRO A 247 -6.69 -20.12 -17.65
C PRO A 247 -7.19 -20.50 -19.04
N ARG A 248 -7.45 -21.79 -19.25
CA ARG A 248 -8.02 -22.30 -20.50
C ARG A 248 -9.51 -21.97 -20.52
N GLY A 249 -9.95 -21.27 -21.57
CA GLY A 249 -11.37 -20.97 -21.81
C GLY A 249 -11.79 -19.50 -21.67
N ASN A 250 -10.97 -18.62 -21.06
CA ASN A 250 -11.30 -17.19 -20.96
C ASN A 250 -10.16 -16.30 -21.48
N HIS A 251 -10.37 -15.70 -22.66
CA HIS A 251 -9.39 -14.84 -23.33
C HIS A 251 -9.05 -13.58 -22.52
N LEU A 252 -9.99 -13.03 -21.74
CA LEU A 252 -9.73 -11.87 -20.89
C LEU A 252 -8.69 -12.20 -19.81
N LEU A 253 -8.81 -13.38 -19.19
CA LEU A 253 -7.88 -13.81 -18.16
C LEU A 253 -6.49 -14.14 -18.72
N GLN A 254 -6.43 -14.69 -19.94
CA GLN A 254 -5.17 -14.91 -20.65
C GLN A 254 -4.47 -13.58 -20.97
N GLY A 255 -5.22 -12.59 -21.46
CA GLY A 255 -4.71 -11.24 -21.68
C GLY A 255 -4.19 -10.60 -20.39
N LEU A 256 -4.87 -10.82 -19.27
CA LEU A 256 -4.46 -10.31 -17.97
C LEU A 256 -3.17 -10.95 -17.46
N VAL A 257 -2.97 -12.25 -17.69
CA VAL A 257 -1.68 -12.94 -17.41
C VAL A 257 -0.55 -12.34 -18.24
N LEU A 258 -0.76 -12.15 -19.55
CA LEU A 258 0.24 -11.54 -20.43
C LEU A 258 0.55 -10.10 -20.01
N PHE A 259 -0.46 -9.34 -19.63
CA PHE A 259 -0.30 -7.99 -19.12
C PHE A 259 0.50 -7.95 -17.80
N CYS A 260 0.23 -8.87 -16.86
CA CYS A 260 1.03 -9.01 -15.64
C CYS A 260 2.50 -9.36 -15.94
N MET A 261 2.76 -10.21 -16.94
CA MET A 261 4.13 -10.50 -17.39
C MET A 261 4.80 -9.29 -18.05
N ALA A 262 4.05 -8.49 -18.82
CA ALA A 262 4.55 -7.25 -19.40
C ALA A 262 4.88 -6.22 -18.31
N LEU A 263 4.01 -6.05 -17.30
CA LEU A 263 4.28 -5.19 -16.13
C LEU A 263 5.52 -5.64 -15.36
N MET A 264 5.73 -6.95 -15.23
CA MET A 264 6.94 -7.50 -14.62
C MET A 264 8.19 -7.11 -15.42
N GLY A 265 8.16 -7.23 -16.76
CA GLY A 265 9.27 -6.77 -17.61
C GLY A 265 9.52 -5.26 -17.52
N LEU A 266 8.44 -4.46 -17.50
CA LEU A 266 8.50 -3.00 -17.33
C LEU A 266 9.14 -2.62 -16.00
N GLU A 267 8.79 -3.30 -14.90
CA GLU A 267 9.38 -3.07 -13.58
C GLU A 267 10.90 -3.25 -13.60
N ARG A 268 11.40 -4.24 -14.34
CA ARG A 268 12.84 -4.49 -14.49
C ARG A 268 13.53 -3.42 -15.33
N ALA A 269 12.90 -2.98 -16.41
CA ALA A 269 13.41 -1.86 -17.19
C ALA A 269 13.54 -0.60 -16.32
N ILE A 270 12.50 -0.27 -15.54
CA ILE A 270 12.51 0.87 -14.62
C ILE A 270 13.66 0.74 -13.61
N ASN A 271 13.91 -0.46 -13.05
CA ASN A 271 15.00 -0.68 -12.10
C ASN A 271 16.38 -0.31 -12.68
N VAL A 272 16.59 -0.51 -13.98
CA VAL A 272 17.83 -0.14 -14.69
C VAL A 272 17.86 1.35 -15.01
N PHE A 273 16.74 1.94 -15.43
CA PHE A 273 16.69 3.36 -15.79
C PHE A 273 16.86 4.29 -14.60
N VAL A 274 16.36 3.94 -13.41
CA VAL A 274 16.46 4.79 -12.21
C VAL A 274 17.91 5.23 -11.89
N PRO A 275 18.90 4.34 -11.76
CA PRO A 275 20.29 4.76 -11.53
C PRO A 275 20.91 5.48 -12.73
N ILE A 276 20.47 5.21 -13.97
CA ILE A 276 20.94 5.95 -15.16
C ILE A 276 20.50 7.40 -15.10
N TYR A 277 19.23 7.66 -14.77
CA TYR A 277 18.73 9.02 -14.61
C TYR A 277 19.38 9.73 -13.41
N TYR A 278 19.68 9.00 -12.34
CA TYR A 278 20.45 9.55 -11.22
C TYR A 278 21.85 10.00 -11.67
N LYS A 279 22.57 9.18 -12.46
CA LYS A 279 23.84 9.56 -13.08
C LYS A 279 23.69 10.81 -13.97
N ASN A 280 22.64 10.88 -14.79
CA ASN A 280 22.42 12.02 -15.68
C ASN A 280 22.21 13.32 -14.90
N ILE A 281 21.46 13.28 -13.79
CA ILE A 281 21.27 14.44 -12.91
C ILE A 281 22.62 14.94 -12.37
N VAL A 282 23.45 14.04 -11.83
CA VAL A 282 24.77 14.41 -11.31
C VAL A 282 25.65 15.02 -12.41
N ASN A 283 25.63 14.43 -13.61
CA ASN A 283 26.40 14.92 -14.75
C ASN A 283 25.93 16.33 -15.21
N GLU A 284 24.63 16.56 -15.29
CA GLU A 284 24.05 17.86 -15.68
C GLU A 284 24.35 18.97 -14.66
N LEU A 285 24.29 18.64 -13.36
CA LEU A 285 24.72 19.56 -12.30
C LEU A 285 26.21 19.90 -12.45
N THR A 286 27.05 18.91 -12.75
CA THR A 286 28.51 19.11 -12.88
C THR A 286 28.85 19.98 -14.08
N MET A 287 28.14 19.82 -15.20
CA MET A 287 28.40 20.56 -16.45
C MET A 287 27.72 21.94 -16.50
N GLY A 288 26.93 22.32 -15.50
CA GLY A 288 26.21 23.60 -15.49
C GLY A 288 25.13 23.70 -16.56
N ALA A 289 24.40 22.62 -16.82
CA ALA A 289 23.32 22.56 -17.82
C ALA A 289 22.19 23.58 -17.52
N PRO A 290 21.44 24.03 -18.55
CA PRO A 290 20.33 24.96 -18.35
C PRO A 290 19.25 24.38 -17.45
N TRP A 291 18.62 25.22 -16.62
CA TRP A 291 17.61 24.81 -15.63
C TRP A 291 16.45 24.00 -16.22
N HIS A 292 16.06 24.26 -17.47
CA HIS A 292 14.97 23.55 -18.13
C HIS A 292 15.31 22.07 -18.38
N THR A 293 16.53 21.75 -18.82
CA THR A 293 16.93 20.35 -19.06
C THR A 293 17.04 19.60 -17.74
N LEU A 294 17.63 20.24 -16.73
CA LEU A 294 17.74 19.66 -15.39
C LEU A 294 16.37 19.39 -14.76
N ALA A 295 15.42 20.32 -14.92
CA ALA A 295 14.07 20.14 -14.39
C ALA A 295 13.38 18.92 -15.03
N TRP A 296 13.55 18.72 -16.34
CA TRP A 296 12.98 17.57 -17.06
C TRP A 296 13.60 16.23 -16.62
N THR A 297 14.92 16.17 -16.45
CA THR A 297 15.60 14.95 -15.99
C THR A 297 15.25 14.59 -14.56
N VAL A 298 15.17 15.58 -13.66
CA VAL A 298 14.70 15.39 -12.28
C VAL A 298 13.25 14.93 -12.26
N CYS A 299 12.36 15.54 -13.05
CA CYS A 299 10.96 15.13 -13.14
C CYS A 299 10.82 13.67 -13.61
N SER A 300 11.59 13.29 -14.64
CA SER A 300 11.65 11.91 -15.15
C SER A 300 12.15 10.92 -14.09
N TYR A 301 13.22 11.27 -13.36
CA TYR A 301 13.74 10.46 -12.26
C TYR A 301 12.71 10.25 -11.14
N VAL A 302 12.02 11.31 -10.72
CA VAL A 302 10.96 11.23 -9.71
C VAL A 302 9.80 10.35 -10.19
N GLY A 303 9.40 10.48 -11.45
CA GLY A 303 8.39 9.61 -12.07
C GLY A 303 8.80 8.13 -12.08
N LEU A 304 10.04 7.83 -12.49
CA LEU A 304 10.59 6.47 -12.47
C LEU A 304 10.69 5.92 -11.04
N LYS A 305 11.09 6.74 -10.06
CA LYS A 305 11.14 6.36 -8.64
C LYS A 305 9.75 6.06 -8.08
N PHE A 306 8.73 6.81 -8.48
CA PHE A 306 7.35 6.55 -8.12
C PHE A 306 6.86 5.19 -8.69
N LEU A 307 7.20 4.90 -9.94
CA LEU A 307 6.86 3.61 -10.57
C LEU A 307 7.61 2.43 -9.93
N GLN A 308 8.91 2.60 -9.63
CA GLN A 308 9.77 1.60 -8.97
C GLN A 308 9.33 1.31 -7.54
N GLY A 309 8.96 2.35 -6.79
CA GLY A 309 8.82 2.31 -5.34
C GLY A 309 10.17 2.58 -4.66
N GLY A 310 10.17 3.53 -3.73
CA GLY A 310 11.40 3.97 -3.06
C GLY A 310 11.29 5.26 -2.25
N GLY A 311 10.08 5.78 -2.03
CA GLY A 311 9.81 6.83 -1.04
C GLY A 311 9.42 6.22 0.31
N ALA A 312 8.20 6.51 0.78
CA ALA A 312 7.65 5.98 2.04
C ALA A 312 6.98 4.60 1.93
N GLY A 313 6.72 4.11 0.72
CA GLY A 313 6.14 2.78 0.46
C GLY A 313 7.20 1.80 -0.05
N SER A 314 7.30 0.63 0.57
CA SER A 314 8.25 -0.43 0.19
C SER A 314 7.94 -1.08 -1.17
N THR A 315 6.80 -0.78 -1.78
CA THR A 315 6.35 -1.33 -3.07
C THR A 315 5.99 -0.23 -4.07
N GLY A 316 6.49 -0.34 -5.30
CA GLY A 316 6.20 0.60 -6.38
C GLY A 316 4.78 0.49 -6.94
N PHE A 317 4.33 1.54 -7.63
CA PHE A 317 3.02 1.57 -8.28
C PHE A 317 2.83 0.39 -9.24
N VAL A 318 3.84 0.10 -10.07
CA VAL A 318 3.81 -1.01 -11.05
C VAL A 318 3.67 -2.36 -10.36
N SER A 319 4.42 -2.57 -9.27
CA SER A 319 4.38 -3.81 -8.50
C SER A 319 3.04 -4.02 -7.81
N ASN A 320 2.46 -2.96 -7.24
CA ASN A 320 1.13 -3.00 -6.63
C ASN A 320 0.03 -3.27 -7.66
N LEU A 321 0.07 -2.58 -8.81
CA LEU A 321 -0.88 -2.80 -9.89
C LEU A 321 -0.82 -4.24 -10.41
N ARG A 322 0.40 -4.75 -10.66
CA ARG A 322 0.61 -6.15 -11.05
C ARG A 322 0.05 -7.12 -10.02
N THR A 323 0.33 -6.89 -8.73
CA THR A 323 -0.17 -7.76 -7.65
C THR A 323 -1.69 -7.74 -7.58
N PHE A 324 -2.30 -6.56 -7.70
CA PHE A 324 -3.76 -6.39 -7.72
C PHE A 324 -4.41 -7.16 -8.88
N LEU A 325 -3.85 -7.04 -10.07
CA LEU A 325 -4.34 -7.76 -11.25
C LEU A 325 -4.13 -9.28 -11.07
N TRP A 326 -2.99 -9.70 -10.53
CA TRP A 326 -2.69 -11.11 -10.31
C TRP A 326 -3.68 -11.80 -9.37
N VAL A 327 -4.24 -11.11 -8.38
CA VAL A 327 -5.22 -11.70 -7.45
C VAL A 327 -6.39 -12.34 -8.21
N TRP A 328 -6.88 -11.72 -9.28
CA TRP A 328 -7.98 -12.29 -10.08
C TRP A 328 -7.61 -13.60 -10.76
N VAL A 329 -6.41 -13.65 -11.36
CA VAL A 329 -5.86 -14.87 -11.96
C VAL A 329 -5.67 -15.94 -10.89
N GLN A 330 -5.09 -15.56 -9.76
CA GLN A 330 -4.80 -16.45 -8.65
C GLN A 330 -6.08 -17.11 -8.09
N GLN A 331 -7.15 -16.32 -7.93
CA GLN A 331 -8.43 -16.83 -7.44
C GLN A 331 -9.10 -17.76 -8.45
N PHE A 332 -9.08 -17.42 -9.75
CA PHE A 332 -9.61 -18.28 -10.80
C PHE A 332 -8.88 -19.63 -10.85
N THR A 333 -7.55 -19.60 -10.87
CA THR A 333 -6.72 -20.80 -10.89
C THR A 333 -6.95 -21.65 -9.64
N ASN A 334 -7.02 -21.03 -8.46
CA ASN A 334 -7.29 -21.73 -7.21
C ASN A 334 -8.65 -22.45 -7.24
N ARG A 335 -9.72 -21.75 -7.65
CA ARG A 335 -11.05 -22.33 -7.81
C ARG A 335 -11.05 -23.52 -8.77
N GLN A 336 -10.42 -23.37 -9.94
CA GLN A 336 -10.39 -24.42 -10.95
C GLN A 336 -9.68 -25.68 -10.45
N VAL A 337 -8.52 -25.52 -9.80
CA VAL A 337 -7.76 -26.65 -9.25
C VAL A 337 -8.53 -27.32 -8.11
N GLN A 338 -9.13 -26.55 -7.20
CA GLN A 338 -9.94 -27.09 -6.10
C GLN A 338 -11.15 -27.88 -6.63
N VAL A 339 -11.89 -27.35 -7.61
CA VAL A 339 -13.05 -28.04 -8.21
C VAL A 339 -12.64 -29.33 -8.91
N GLN A 340 -11.54 -29.32 -9.67
CA GLN A 340 -11.05 -30.53 -10.35
C GLN A 340 -10.56 -31.59 -9.37
N LEU A 341 -9.84 -31.19 -8.31
CA LEU A 341 -9.40 -32.11 -7.26
C LEU A 341 -10.60 -32.69 -6.50
N PHE A 342 -11.60 -31.86 -6.20
CA PHE A 342 -12.83 -32.30 -5.55
C PHE A 342 -13.63 -33.28 -6.42
N ALA A 343 -13.79 -32.99 -7.71
CA ALA A 343 -14.45 -33.89 -8.66
C ALA A 343 -13.71 -35.22 -8.79
N HIS A 344 -12.36 -35.18 -8.82
CA HIS A 344 -11.55 -36.40 -8.83
C HIS A 344 -11.72 -37.22 -7.55
N LEU A 345 -11.73 -36.57 -6.38
CA LEU A 345 -11.98 -37.23 -5.10
C LEU A 345 -13.34 -37.91 -5.06
N HIS A 346 -14.38 -37.27 -5.59
CA HIS A 346 -15.73 -37.86 -5.69
C HIS A 346 -15.82 -39.04 -6.66
N GLY A 347 -14.94 -39.10 -7.67
CA GLY A 347 -14.89 -40.21 -8.62
C GLY A 347 -14.13 -41.44 -8.13
N LEU A 348 -13.61 -41.43 -6.90
CA LEU A 348 -12.87 -42.55 -6.32
C LEU A 348 -13.81 -43.65 -5.80
N SER A 349 -13.28 -44.87 -5.69
CA SER A 349 -14.08 -46.02 -5.26
C SER A 349 -14.51 -45.91 -3.80
N LEU A 350 -15.67 -46.50 -3.47
CA LEU A 350 -16.15 -46.55 -2.08
C LEU A 350 -15.12 -47.19 -1.12
N ARG A 351 -14.39 -48.21 -1.58
CA ARG A 351 -13.29 -48.82 -0.80
C ARG A 351 -12.17 -47.82 -0.47
N TRP A 352 -11.88 -46.90 -1.39
CA TRP A 352 -10.91 -45.83 -1.12
C TRP A 352 -11.42 -44.87 -0.06
N HIS A 353 -12.68 -44.46 -0.14
CA HIS A 353 -13.32 -43.57 0.84
C HIS A 353 -13.44 -44.19 2.23
N LEU A 354 -13.79 -45.48 2.33
CA LEU A 354 -13.89 -46.18 3.63
C LEU A 354 -12.52 -46.45 4.26
N GLY A 355 -11.47 -46.61 3.46
CA GLY A 355 -10.13 -46.93 3.95
C GLY A 355 -9.30 -45.73 4.39
N ARG A 356 -9.80 -44.49 4.29
CA ARG A 356 -9.07 -43.26 4.64
C ARG A 356 -9.95 -42.30 5.42
N ARG A 357 -9.35 -41.53 6.33
CA ARG A 357 -10.01 -40.44 7.03
C ARG A 357 -10.25 -39.28 6.06
N THR A 358 -11.47 -39.14 5.56
CA THR A 358 -11.84 -38.15 4.52
C THR A 358 -11.53 -36.71 4.93
N GLY A 359 -11.67 -36.37 6.21
CA GLY A 359 -11.28 -35.06 6.75
C GLY A 359 -9.78 -34.76 6.66
N GLU A 360 -8.92 -35.76 6.88
CA GLU A 360 -7.46 -35.60 6.72
C GLU A 360 -7.08 -35.43 5.25
N VAL A 361 -7.72 -36.18 4.35
CA VAL A 361 -7.46 -36.07 2.90
C VAL A 361 -7.90 -34.71 2.37
N LEU A 362 -9.08 -34.22 2.75
CA LEU A 362 -9.58 -32.91 2.32
C LEU A 362 -8.67 -31.77 2.81
N ARG A 363 -8.20 -31.84 4.07
CA ARG A 363 -7.21 -30.89 4.60
C ARG A 363 -5.89 -30.93 3.82
N SER A 364 -5.40 -32.12 3.46
CA SER A 364 -4.19 -32.28 2.67
C SER A 364 -4.34 -31.66 1.27
N VAL A 365 -5.49 -31.84 0.63
CA VAL A 365 -5.82 -31.26 -0.68
C VAL A 365 -5.88 -29.73 -0.61
N ASP A 366 -6.54 -29.16 0.41
CA ASP A 366 -6.66 -27.71 0.55
C ASP A 366 -5.28 -27.05 0.81
N ARG A 367 -4.51 -27.58 1.77
CA ARG A 367 -3.14 -27.13 2.03
C ARG A 367 -2.22 -27.30 0.81
N GLY A 368 -2.34 -28.42 0.10
CA GLY A 368 -1.59 -28.71 -1.11
C GLY A 368 -1.87 -27.69 -2.21
N THR A 369 -3.14 -27.37 -2.43
CA THR A 369 -3.55 -26.40 -3.47
C THR A 369 -3.07 -24.99 -3.14
N SER A 370 -3.25 -24.54 -1.89
CA SER A 370 -2.77 -23.24 -1.42
C SER A 370 -1.23 -23.13 -1.50
N SER A 371 -0.52 -24.19 -1.12
CA SER A 371 0.95 -24.26 -1.20
C SER A 371 1.45 -24.18 -2.64
N ILE A 372 0.82 -24.93 -3.56
CA ILE A 372 1.16 -24.89 -4.99
C ILE A 372 1.01 -23.47 -5.54
N ASN A 373 -0.12 -22.83 -5.27
CA ASN A 373 -0.42 -21.49 -5.78
C ASN A 373 0.58 -20.45 -5.25
N SER A 374 0.91 -20.54 -3.95
CA SER A 374 1.87 -19.65 -3.29
C SER A 374 3.28 -19.86 -3.81
N LEU A 375 3.74 -21.12 -3.92
CA LEU A 375 5.06 -21.47 -4.43
C LEU A 375 5.24 -20.99 -5.87
N LEU A 376 4.22 -21.16 -6.71
CA LEU A 376 4.31 -20.79 -8.11
C LEU A 376 4.29 -19.27 -8.30
N SER A 377 3.46 -18.56 -7.55
CA SER A 377 3.48 -17.10 -7.50
C SER A 377 4.86 -16.59 -7.05
N TYR A 378 5.45 -17.22 -6.02
CA TYR A 378 6.80 -16.87 -5.55
C TYR A 378 7.89 -17.13 -6.60
N ILE A 379 7.81 -18.26 -7.31
CA ILE A 379 8.76 -18.56 -8.40
C ILE A 379 8.67 -17.49 -9.50
N ILE A 380 7.46 -17.12 -9.92
CA ILE A 380 7.25 -16.20 -11.04
C ILE A 380 7.55 -14.75 -10.67
N PHE A 381 7.19 -14.30 -9.46
CA PHE A 381 7.32 -12.89 -9.07
C PHE A 381 8.57 -12.55 -8.26
N SER A 382 9.21 -13.54 -7.65
CA SER A 382 10.41 -13.32 -6.83
C SER A 382 11.65 -13.99 -7.43
N ILE A 383 11.59 -15.29 -7.73
CA ILE A 383 12.80 -16.02 -8.18
C ILE A 383 13.18 -15.65 -9.63
N VAL A 384 12.23 -15.75 -10.57
CA VAL A 384 12.52 -15.46 -11.98
C VAL A 384 12.98 -14.01 -12.18
N PRO A 385 12.34 -12.98 -11.59
CA PRO A 385 12.76 -11.60 -11.77
C PRO A 385 14.12 -11.30 -11.12
N THR A 386 14.45 -11.92 -9.99
CA THR A 386 15.76 -11.71 -9.36
C THR A 386 16.90 -12.32 -10.18
N ILE A 387 16.70 -13.49 -10.77
CA ILE A 387 17.67 -14.07 -11.72
C ILE A 387 17.81 -13.17 -12.95
N ALA A 388 16.68 -12.67 -13.49
CA ALA A 388 16.70 -11.73 -14.60
C ALA A 388 17.47 -10.44 -14.25
N ASP A 389 17.27 -9.87 -13.06
CA ASP A 389 18.01 -8.69 -12.58
C ASP A 389 19.50 -8.92 -12.49
N ILE A 390 19.93 -10.08 -11.98
CA ILE A 390 21.35 -10.45 -11.91
C ILE A 390 21.94 -10.48 -13.32
N VAL A 391 21.25 -11.13 -14.27
CA VAL A 391 21.70 -11.22 -15.66
C VAL A 391 21.74 -9.85 -16.32
N ILE A 392 20.68 -9.06 -16.20
CA ILE A 392 20.59 -7.69 -16.74
C ILE A 392 21.71 -6.83 -16.15
N GLY A 393 21.96 -6.92 -14.84
CA GLY A 393 23.05 -6.22 -14.17
C GLY A 393 24.41 -6.58 -14.76
N ILE A 394 24.72 -7.88 -14.88
CA ILE A 394 25.99 -8.35 -15.47
C ILE A 394 26.16 -7.82 -16.89
N VAL A 395 25.13 -7.93 -17.74
CA VAL A 395 25.17 -7.43 -19.13
C VAL A 395 25.37 -5.92 -19.16
N TYR A 396 24.63 -5.17 -18.34
CA TYR A 396 24.74 -3.72 -18.26
C TYR A 396 26.15 -3.27 -17.86
N PHE A 397 26.69 -3.79 -16.76
CA PHE A 397 28.04 -3.41 -16.29
C PHE A 397 29.15 -3.83 -17.26
N THR A 398 29.00 -4.98 -17.92
CA THR A 398 29.93 -5.43 -18.96
C THR A 398 29.93 -4.50 -20.17
N SER A 399 28.74 -4.03 -20.60
CA SER A 399 28.59 -3.17 -21.77
C SER A 399 29.01 -1.72 -21.55
N VAL A 400 28.76 -1.15 -20.36
CA VAL A 400 28.99 0.28 -20.06
C VAL A 400 30.39 0.54 -19.53
N PHE A 401 30.98 -0.41 -18.79
CA PHE A 401 32.29 -0.25 -18.18
C PHE A 401 33.34 -1.15 -18.84
N SER A 402 33.52 -2.36 -18.33
CA SER A 402 34.50 -3.35 -18.81
C SER A 402 34.07 -4.75 -18.38
N ALA A 403 34.48 -5.76 -19.14
CA ALA A 403 34.19 -7.17 -18.85
C ALA A 403 34.68 -7.62 -17.45
N TRP A 404 35.75 -7.00 -16.93
CA TRP A 404 36.25 -7.29 -15.59
C TRP A 404 35.25 -6.96 -14.48
N PHE A 405 34.48 -5.86 -14.62
CA PHE A 405 33.43 -5.53 -13.65
C PHE A 405 32.28 -6.54 -13.68
N GLY A 406 31.89 -6.99 -14.89
CA GLY A 406 30.90 -8.05 -15.05
C GLY A 406 31.35 -9.37 -14.38
N LEU A 407 32.62 -9.75 -14.53
CA LEU A 407 33.21 -10.93 -13.89
C LEU A 407 33.14 -10.85 -12.36
N ILE A 408 33.51 -9.71 -11.77
CA ILE A 408 33.47 -9.51 -10.31
C ILE A 408 32.04 -9.68 -9.78
N ILE A 409 31.06 -9.07 -10.45
CA ILE A 409 29.64 -9.19 -10.06
C ILE A 409 29.16 -10.64 -10.18
N PHE A 410 29.52 -11.33 -11.27
CA PHE A 410 29.17 -12.73 -11.47
C PHE A 410 29.73 -13.64 -10.37
N VAL A 411 31.01 -13.46 -10.01
CA VAL A 411 31.66 -14.22 -8.93
C VAL A 411 30.99 -13.92 -7.58
N CYS A 412 30.72 -12.65 -7.29
CA CYS A 412 30.06 -12.24 -6.05
C CYS A 412 28.65 -12.85 -5.93
N MET A 413 27.83 -12.78 -6.98
CA MET A 413 26.48 -13.34 -6.98
C MET A 413 26.49 -14.87 -6.89
N SER A 414 27.44 -15.52 -7.58
CA SER A 414 27.61 -16.98 -7.52
C SER A 414 28.00 -17.44 -6.11
N LEU A 415 28.96 -16.77 -5.49
CA LEU A 415 29.38 -17.04 -4.11
C LEU A 415 28.24 -16.81 -3.11
N TYR A 416 27.49 -15.72 -3.27
CA TYR A 416 26.32 -15.42 -2.45
C TYR A 416 25.26 -16.54 -2.56
N LEU A 417 24.96 -17.00 -3.78
CA LEU A 417 23.96 -18.04 -4.02
C LEU A 417 24.39 -19.38 -3.41
N THR A 418 25.64 -19.82 -3.62
CA THR A 418 26.14 -21.10 -3.09
C THR A 418 26.17 -21.11 -1.57
N LEU A 419 26.68 -20.04 -0.95
CA LEU A 419 26.72 -19.90 0.50
C LEU A 419 25.30 -19.83 1.09
N THR A 420 24.38 -19.12 0.44
CA THR A 420 22.98 -19.06 0.88
C THR A 420 22.31 -20.43 0.83
N ILE A 421 22.52 -21.22 -0.23
CA ILE A 421 21.99 -22.59 -0.33
C ILE A 421 22.55 -23.46 0.80
N PHE A 422 23.87 -23.45 1.00
CA PHE A 422 24.53 -24.24 2.05
C PHE A 422 23.98 -23.90 3.45
N ILE A 423 23.90 -22.61 3.80
CA ILE A 423 23.37 -22.16 5.09
C ILE A 423 21.88 -22.52 5.22
N THR A 424 21.10 -22.40 4.15
CA THR A 424 19.67 -22.70 4.17
C THR A 424 19.42 -24.19 4.38
N GLU A 425 20.18 -25.07 3.72
CA GLU A 425 20.09 -26.52 3.92
C GLU A 425 20.48 -26.91 5.34
N TRP A 426 21.58 -26.34 5.85
CA TRP A 426 22.01 -26.53 7.23
C TRP A 426 20.92 -26.10 8.22
N ARG A 427 20.39 -24.88 8.10
CA ARG A 427 19.30 -24.36 8.95
C ARG A 427 18.03 -25.21 8.85
N THR A 428 17.69 -25.70 7.67
CA THR A 428 16.48 -26.50 7.45
C THR A 428 16.53 -27.81 8.23
N LYS A 429 17.70 -28.42 8.35
CA LYS A 429 17.90 -29.62 9.19
C LYS A 429 17.51 -29.36 10.65
N TYR A 430 18.01 -28.27 11.24
CA TYR A 430 17.68 -27.91 12.63
C TYR A 430 16.21 -27.53 12.80
N ARG A 431 15.62 -26.83 11.83
CA ARG A 431 14.18 -26.52 11.88
C ARG A 431 13.30 -27.76 11.86
N ARG A 432 13.69 -28.80 11.12
CA ARG A 432 12.96 -30.08 11.11
C ARG A 432 13.04 -30.76 12.48
N ASP A 433 14.23 -30.85 13.06
CA ASP A 433 14.44 -31.45 14.38
C ASP A 433 13.72 -30.68 15.51
N MET A 434 13.71 -29.34 15.44
CA MET A 434 12.93 -28.49 16.34
C MET A 434 11.44 -28.78 16.25
N ASN A 435 10.88 -28.86 15.04
CA ASN A 435 9.46 -29.13 14.84
C ASN A 435 9.06 -30.53 15.31
N THR A 436 9.90 -31.55 15.11
CA THR A 436 9.61 -32.91 15.59
C THR A 436 9.57 -32.95 17.12
N ARG A 437 10.53 -32.32 17.79
CA ARG A 437 10.53 -32.24 19.27
C ARG A 437 9.37 -31.43 19.83
N ASP A 438 8.98 -30.34 19.17
CA ASP A 438 7.80 -29.56 19.55
C ASP A 438 6.51 -30.39 19.47
N ASN A 439 6.35 -31.21 18.43
CA ASN A 439 5.19 -32.10 18.33
C ASN A 439 5.18 -33.18 19.41
N GLU A 440 6.34 -33.78 19.71
CA GLU A 440 6.45 -34.77 20.78
C GLU A 440 6.08 -34.15 22.14
N ALA A 441 6.57 -32.94 22.42
CA ALA A 441 6.21 -32.21 23.64
C ALA A 441 4.71 -31.91 23.71
N LYS A 442 4.12 -31.41 22.61
CA LYS A 442 2.67 -31.14 22.52
C LYS A 442 1.83 -32.40 22.68
N SER A 443 2.23 -33.51 22.06
CA SER A 443 1.53 -34.80 22.21
C SER A 443 1.52 -35.22 23.68
N ARG A 444 2.69 -35.19 24.35
CA ARG A 444 2.79 -35.53 25.78
C ARG A 444 1.98 -34.59 26.67
N ALA A 445 1.95 -33.30 26.37
CA ALA A 445 1.15 -32.33 27.11
C ALA A 445 -0.36 -32.61 26.99
N VAL A 446 -0.83 -32.91 25.77
CA VAL A 446 -2.23 -33.31 25.54
C VAL A 446 -2.55 -34.62 26.27
N ASP A 447 -1.67 -35.62 26.19
CA ASP A 447 -1.85 -36.89 26.90
C ASP A 447 -1.92 -36.69 28.42
N SER A 448 -1.12 -35.77 28.98
CA SER A 448 -1.18 -35.42 30.41
C SER A 448 -2.50 -34.74 30.80
N LEU A 449 -3.06 -33.91 29.93
CA LEU A 449 -4.35 -33.25 30.18
C LEU A 449 -5.52 -34.23 30.05
N LEU A 450 -5.44 -35.19 29.13
CA LEU A 450 -6.46 -36.24 28.97
C LEU A 450 -6.49 -37.19 30.15
N ASN A 451 -5.32 -37.48 30.73
CA ASN A 451 -5.16 -38.38 31.87
C ASN A 451 -5.11 -37.64 33.21
N PHE A 452 -5.74 -36.46 33.30
CA PHE A 452 -5.71 -35.60 34.50
C PHE A 452 -6.26 -36.28 35.76
N GLU A 453 -7.10 -37.31 35.63
CA GLU A 453 -7.63 -38.05 36.79
C GLU A 453 -6.59 -39.02 37.38
N THR A 454 -5.61 -39.46 36.57
CA THR A 454 -4.61 -40.45 36.97
C THR A 454 -3.24 -39.85 37.33
N VAL A 455 -2.93 -38.69 36.78
CA VAL A 455 -1.72 -37.89 37.05
C VAL A 455 -2.02 -36.90 38.15
#